data_AF-A0A6G0S0B7-F1
#
_entry.id   AF-A0A6G0S0B7-F1
#
_cell.length_a   1.000
_cell.length_b   1.000
_cell.length_c   1.000
_cell.angle_alpha   90.00
_cell.angle_beta   90.00
_cell.angle_gamma   90.00
#
_symmetry.space_group_name_H-M   'P 1'
#
loop_
_entity.id
_entity.type
_entity.pdbx_description
1 polymer ?
#
loop_
_entity_poly.entity_id
_entity_poly.type
_entity_poly.pdbx_seq_one_letter_code
_entity_poly.pdbx_strand_id
1 'polypeptide(L)'
;MLAGARQGRWRRVVAAPSVPPSTTSFVRALSSVSAEALEELVAHATRQDSRPAGHRREISRRLQDYQPSAGLERFPEVHATAVVHPNAELGPNVLVGPYSVIGPDVVLEADVRLQSHVVIDGKTRVGSGTVIHPFASLGGEPQDKKHRIFTTDKDSSDLTLTVGSDCVIREHVTVHGSTSYSDAPTSVGDDCWLLCGAHVAHDAQLGRRVVVSNNVCIAGHVSIGDGAIIGGQVGLKQYVSVGRLAMVGGQSAVDGDVLPYGLVVGNRAKLAGLNLVGLRRAGVSRTNIKLLLRVYRYIFGAPACKKTGFAPALDLAYRETVVERAIEAKEYLVSEGLDNERIPLVHEMVDFVVTSPERFHSSLCHAVIAEPLHKI
;
A
#
# COMPACT_ATOMS: atom_id res chain seq x y z
N MET A 1 33.67 56.52 -22.42
CA MET A 1 33.53 55.16 -23.01
C MET A 1 32.33 54.50 -22.37
N LEU A 2 31.25 54.33 -23.14
CA LEU A 2 30.02 53.66 -22.75
C LEU A 2 30.15 52.16 -23.01
N ALA A 3 29.94 51.34 -21.99
CA ALA A 3 29.48 49.95 -22.03
C ALA A 3 29.10 49.60 -20.58
N GLY A 4 27.92 49.12 -20.20
CA GLY A 4 26.89 48.38 -20.90
C GLY A 4 26.31 47.37 -19.89
N ALA A 5 25.80 47.85 -18.75
CA ALA A 5 25.23 47.00 -17.72
C ALA A 5 23.76 46.69 -18.05
N ARG A 6 23.50 45.50 -18.62
CA ARG A 6 22.15 44.96 -18.77
C ARG A 6 21.60 44.56 -17.40
N GLN A 7 20.61 45.30 -16.90
CA GLN A 7 19.80 44.91 -15.74
C GLN A 7 18.98 43.67 -16.08
N GLY A 8 19.36 42.53 -15.50
CA GLY A 8 18.56 41.31 -15.51
C GLY A 8 17.35 41.46 -14.58
N ARG A 9 16.15 41.38 -15.18
CA ARG A 9 14.83 41.53 -14.55
C ARG A 9 14.50 40.26 -13.73
N TRP A 10 14.81 40.25 -12.44
CA TRP A 10 14.32 39.19 -11.53
C TRP A 10 12.84 39.44 -11.21
N ARG A 11 11.94 38.58 -11.68
CA ARG A 11 10.53 38.58 -11.25
C ARG A 11 10.41 37.92 -9.87
N ARG A 12 10.22 38.72 -8.83
CA ARG A 12 9.65 38.26 -7.54
C ARG A 12 8.20 37.85 -7.76
N VAL A 13 7.86 36.60 -7.46
CA VAL A 13 6.47 36.18 -7.23
C VAL A 13 6.39 35.83 -5.75
N VAL A 14 6.01 36.80 -4.94
CA VAL A 14 5.57 36.58 -3.56
C VAL A 14 4.05 36.65 -3.59
N ALA A 15 3.39 35.53 -3.31
CA ALA A 15 1.97 35.51 -3.00
C ALA A 15 1.83 35.15 -1.51
N ALA A 16 1.42 36.12 -0.69
CA ALA A 16 0.99 35.88 0.67
C ALA A 16 -0.44 35.33 0.66
N PRO A 17 -0.77 34.26 1.39
CA PRO A 17 -2.15 33.85 1.57
C PRO A 17 -2.82 34.67 2.68
N SER A 18 -3.96 35.27 2.36
CA SER A 18 -4.89 35.91 3.27
C SER A 18 -5.59 34.90 4.18
N VAL A 19 -5.64 35.18 5.48
CA VAL A 19 -6.35 34.40 6.52
C VAL A 19 -7.85 34.70 6.50
N PRO A 20 -8.76 33.70 6.45
CA PRO A 20 -10.17 33.91 6.77
C PRO A 20 -10.47 33.62 8.26
N PRO A 21 -11.55 34.19 8.82
CA PRO A 21 -11.73 34.32 10.27
C PRO A 21 -12.37 33.10 10.96
N SER A 22 -12.05 33.01 12.26
CA SER A 22 -12.75 32.33 13.37
C SER A 22 -13.05 30.82 13.27
N THR A 23 -12.14 30.05 13.87
CA THR A 23 -12.29 28.67 14.34
C THR A 23 -13.25 28.57 15.53
N THR A 24 -14.55 28.40 15.29
CA THR A 24 -15.46 27.91 16.35
C THR A 24 -16.62 27.02 15.87
N SER A 25 -16.77 26.71 14.58
CA SER A 25 -17.86 25.83 14.09
C SER A 25 -17.44 24.44 13.58
N PHE A 26 -16.15 24.12 13.52
CA PHE A 26 -15.66 22.89 12.85
C PHE A 26 -15.60 21.62 13.71
N VAL A 27 -15.89 21.70 15.01
CA VAL A 27 -15.70 20.57 15.95
C VAL A 27 -16.93 19.65 16.06
N ARG A 28 -18.02 19.89 15.30
CA ARG A 28 -19.27 19.13 15.43
C ARG A 28 -19.66 18.20 14.27
N ALA A 29 -18.82 18.05 13.23
CA ALA A 29 -19.20 17.35 12.00
C ALA A 29 -18.43 16.04 11.71
N LEU A 30 -17.87 15.37 12.73
CA LEU A 30 -17.14 14.09 12.56
C LEU A 30 -17.87 12.86 13.15
N SER A 31 -19.19 12.90 13.28
CA SER A 31 -19.98 11.76 13.75
C SER A 31 -21.17 11.47 12.83
N SER A 32 -20.88 11.07 11.59
CA SER A 32 -21.67 10.20 10.73
C SER A 32 -21.23 10.47 9.29
N VAL A 33 -20.79 9.43 8.58
CA VAL A 33 -20.85 9.46 7.13
C VAL A 33 -22.35 9.48 6.82
N SER A 34 -22.88 10.61 6.36
CA SER A 34 -24.29 10.69 6.01
C SER A 34 -24.59 9.70 4.88
N ALA A 35 -25.82 9.18 4.85
CA ALA A 35 -26.23 8.26 3.79
C ALA A 35 -25.99 8.84 2.39
N GLU A 36 -26.06 10.17 2.23
CA GLU A 36 -25.76 10.85 0.97
C GLU A 36 -24.29 10.71 0.54
N ALA A 37 -23.33 10.78 1.48
CA ALA A 37 -21.91 10.61 1.17
C ALA A 37 -21.60 9.16 0.75
N LEU A 38 -22.31 8.19 1.33
CA LEU A 38 -22.21 6.78 0.93
C LEU A 38 -22.84 6.55 -0.44
N GLU A 39 -23.99 7.19 -0.72
CA GLU A 39 -24.66 7.14 -2.03
C GLU A 39 -23.84 7.82 -3.13
N GLU A 40 -23.18 8.95 -2.85
CA GLU A 40 -22.24 9.59 -3.79
C GLU A 40 -21.02 8.70 -4.06
N LEU A 41 -20.49 8.02 -3.04
CA LEU A 41 -19.39 7.06 -3.22
C LEU A 41 -19.82 5.86 -4.06
N VAL A 42 -21.03 5.35 -3.83
CA VAL A 42 -21.65 4.27 -4.62
C VAL A 42 -21.92 4.74 -6.05
N ALA A 43 -22.43 5.95 -6.25
CA ALA A 43 -22.68 6.56 -7.55
C ALA A 43 -21.39 6.82 -8.34
N HIS A 44 -20.33 7.26 -7.66
CA HIS A 44 -19.00 7.37 -8.26
C HIS A 44 -18.43 6.00 -8.62
N ALA A 45 -18.68 4.98 -7.79
CA ALA A 45 -18.29 3.59 -8.05
C ALA A 45 -19.13 2.89 -9.14
N THR A 46 -20.34 3.35 -9.46
CA THR A 46 -21.21 2.74 -10.49
C THR A 46 -21.06 3.37 -11.87
N ARG A 47 -20.43 4.55 -12.00
CA ARG A 47 -20.08 5.12 -13.30
C ARG A 47 -19.16 4.17 -14.06
N GLN A 48 -19.52 3.85 -15.31
CA GLN A 48 -18.59 3.22 -16.24
C GLN A 48 -17.37 4.14 -16.38
N ASP A 49 -16.19 3.57 -16.20
CA ASP A 49 -14.93 4.28 -16.37
C ASP A 49 -14.77 4.63 -17.85
N SER A 50 -15.14 5.86 -18.22
CA SER A 50 -15.08 6.37 -19.59
C SER A 50 -13.68 6.89 -19.97
N ARG A 51 -12.69 6.72 -19.08
CA ARG A 51 -11.30 7.11 -19.37
C ARG A 51 -10.75 6.15 -20.44
N PRO A 52 -10.29 6.66 -21.60
CA PRO A 52 -9.87 5.81 -22.69
C PRO A 52 -8.66 4.97 -22.28
N ALA A 53 -8.79 3.65 -22.41
CA ALA A 53 -7.69 2.68 -22.29
C ALA A 53 -6.55 2.88 -23.32
N GLY A 54 -6.67 3.88 -24.19
CA GLY A 54 -5.78 4.13 -25.33
C GLY A 54 -4.41 4.71 -24.96
N HIS A 55 -4.28 5.48 -23.87
CA HIS A 55 -3.01 6.19 -23.61
C HIS A 55 -1.90 5.26 -23.08
N ARG A 56 -2.27 4.18 -22.36
CA ARG A 56 -1.31 3.14 -21.95
C ARG A 56 -0.83 2.29 -23.13
N ARG A 57 -1.71 2.00 -24.10
CA ARG A 57 -1.34 1.21 -25.29
C ARG A 57 -0.42 1.99 -26.24
N GLU A 58 -0.57 3.31 -26.34
CA GLU A 58 0.30 4.12 -27.20
C GLU A 58 1.71 4.28 -26.61
N ILE A 59 1.84 4.45 -25.29
CA ILE A 59 3.14 4.45 -24.61
C ILE A 59 3.78 3.06 -24.65
N SER A 60 3.02 1.99 -24.39
CA SER A 60 3.53 0.61 -24.53
C SER A 60 3.91 0.27 -25.98
N ARG A 61 3.20 0.79 -26.99
CA ARG A 61 3.56 0.57 -28.41
C ARG A 61 4.82 1.36 -28.79
N ARG A 62 4.97 2.61 -28.33
CA ARG A 62 6.22 3.40 -28.50
C ARG A 62 7.42 2.80 -27.76
N LEU A 63 7.18 2.07 -26.67
CA LEU A 63 8.21 1.30 -25.95
C LEU A 63 8.49 -0.07 -26.63
N GLN A 64 7.52 -0.67 -27.31
CA GLN A 64 7.74 -1.88 -28.14
C GLN A 64 8.51 -1.58 -29.43
N ASP A 65 8.34 -0.38 -29.99
CA ASP A 65 9.10 0.11 -31.14
C ASP A 65 10.48 0.68 -30.75
N TYR A 66 10.74 0.86 -29.44
CA TYR A 66 12.07 1.18 -28.95
C TYR A 66 12.92 -0.09 -28.99
N GLN A 67 13.70 -0.25 -30.06
CA GLN A 67 14.83 -1.17 -30.02
C GLN A 67 15.89 -0.54 -29.12
N PRO A 68 16.15 -1.07 -27.90
CA PRO A 68 17.37 -0.69 -27.20
C PRO A 68 18.50 -1.02 -28.16
N SER A 69 19.39 -0.05 -28.40
CA SER A 69 20.64 -0.30 -29.11
C SER A 69 21.35 -1.42 -28.37
N ALA A 70 21.16 -2.65 -28.83
CA ALA A 70 21.80 -3.83 -28.29
C ALA A 70 23.31 -3.61 -28.47
N GLY A 71 24.01 -3.37 -27.36
CA GLY A 71 25.47 -3.30 -27.36
C GLY A 71 26.12 -2.02 -26.83
N LEU A 72 25.41 -1.07 -26.21
CA LEU A 72 26.09 -0.08 -25.34
C LEU A 72 25.93 -0.51 -23.88
N GLU A 73 26.98 -1.10 -23.29
CA GLU A 73 27.10 -1.14 -21.83
C GLU A 73 27.11 0.31 -21.34
N ARG A 74 26.02 0.73 -20.70
CA ARG A 74 25.89 2.08 -20.19
C ARG A 74 26.20 2.07 -18.70
N PHE A 75 27.34 2.66 -18.37
CA PHE A 75 27.82 2.85 -17.01
C PHE A 75 26.86 3.71 -16.18
N PRO A 76 26.87 3.58 -14.84
CA PRO A 76 26.12 4.47 -13.95
C PRO A 76 26.57 5.93 -14.12
N GLU A 77 25.61 6.87 -14.07
CA GLU A 77 25.86 8.31 -14.09
C GLU A 77 25.68 8.86 -12.67
N VAL A 78 26.80 9.28 -12.06
CA VAL A 78 26.82 9.81 -10.69
C VAL A 78 27.10 11.31 -10.75
N HIS A 79 26.17 12.11 -10.21
CA HIS A 79 26.37 13.55 -10.13
C HIS A 79 27.59 13.88 -9.25
N ALA A 80 28.37 14.90 -9.64
CA ALA A 80 29.64 15.25 -8.97
C ALA A 80 29.52 15.61 -7.48
N THR A 81 28.31 15.95 -7.01
CA THR A 81 28.02 16.26 -5.60
C THR A 81 27.40 15.10 -4.82
N ALA A 82 27.14 13.97 -5.47
CA ALA A 82 26.70 12.76 -4.78
C ALA A 82 27.88 12.11 -4.07
N VAL A 83 27.61 11.50 -2.92
CA VAL A 83 28.60 10.74 -2.14
C VAL A 83 28.22 9.28 -2.23
N VAL A 84 29.01 8.50 -2.98
CA VAL A 84 28.80 7.06 -3.15
C VAL A 84 29.96 6.34 -2.52
N HIS A 85 29.67 5.45 -1.56
CA HIS A 85 30.72 4.64 -0.95
C HIS A 85 31.37 3.71 -2.00
N PRO A 86 32.70 3.49 -1.98
CA PRO A 86 33.38 2.65 -2.99
C PRO A 86 32.90 1.20 -3.10
N ASN A 87 32.30 0.67 -2.03
CA ASN A 87 31.75 -0.70 -1.99
C ASN A 87 30.31 -0.80 -2.51
N ALA A 88 29.62 0.32 -2.75
CA ALA A 88 28.27 0.29 -3.28
C ALA A 88 28.25 -0.31 -4.69
N GLU A 89 27.28 -1.18 -4.96
CA GLU A 89 27.12 -1.82 -6.25
C GLU A 89 26.06 -1.09 -7.08
N LEU A 90 26.48 -0.48 -8.19
CA LEU A 90 25.60 0.25 -9.10
C LEU A 90 25.47 -0.50 -10.42
N GLY A 91 24.24 -0.89 -10.75
CA GLY A 91 23.88 -1.52 -12.02
C GLY A 91 24.01 -0.58 -13.22
N PRO A 92 23.80 -1.12 -14.44
CA PRO A 92 23.84 -0.33 -15.66
C PRO A 92 22.72 0.72 -15.69
N ASN A 93 22.98 1.87 -16.32
CA ASN A 93 22.05 2.99 -16.44
C ASN A 93 21.53 3.59 -15.11
N VAL A 94 22.13 3.25 -13.96
CA VAL A 94 21.76 3.89 -12.69
C VAL A 94 22.08 5.38 -12.76
N LEU A 95 21.14 6.22 -12.36
CA LEU A 95 21.33 7.67 -12.25
C LEU A 95 21.31 8.08 -10.78
N VAL A 96 22.40 8.69 -10.31
CA VAL A 96 22.50 9.23 -8.95
C VAL A 96 22.49 10.75 -9.01
N GLY A 97 21.38 11.35 -8.60
CA GLY A 97 21.20 12.79 -8.57
C GLY A 97 22.04 13.52 -7.52
N PRO A 98 22.04 14.87 -7.55
CA PRO A 98 22.91 15.69 -6.72
C PRO A 98 22.64 15.54 -5.23
N TYR A 99 23.70 15.57 -4.42
CA TYR A 99 23.64 15.52 -2.95
C TYR A 99 22.99 14.25 -2.37
N SER A 100 22.88 13.20 -3.18
CA SER A 100 22.47 11.88 -2.70
C SER A 100 23.64 11.16 -2.04
N VAL A 101 23.35 10.35 -1.03
CA VAL A 101 24.33 9.60 -0.24
C VAL A 101 23.99 8.11 -0.32
N ILE A 102 24.96 7.29 -0.72
CA ILE A 102 24.82 5.84 -0.88
C ILE A 102 25.86 5.15 0.02
N GLY A 103 25.37 4.33 0.95
CA GLY A 103 26.15 3.56 1.91
C GLY A 103 26.93 2.38 1.31
N PRO A 104 27.80 1.73 2.12
CA PRO A 104 28.75 0.71 1.66
C PRO A 104 28.11 -0.57 1.15
N ASP A 105 26.99 -1.00 1.74
CA ASP A 105 26.34 -2.29 1.47
C ASP A 105 25.07 -2.14 0.61
N VAL A 106 24.99 -1.05 -0.15
CA VAL A 106 23.85 -0.75 -1.01
C VAL A 106 24.07 -1.34 -2.40
N VAL A 107 23.04 -2.02 -2.90
CA VAL A 107 22.97 -2.53 -4.27
C VAL A 107 21.81 -1.85 -5.00
N LEU A 108 22.12 -1.09 -6.05
CA LEU A 108 21.14 -0.51 -6.97
C LEU A 108 21.17 -1.29 -8.27
N GLU A 109 20.06 -1.92 -8.64
CA GLU A 109 19.96 -2.65 -9.90
C GLU A 109 19.81 -1.72 -11.11
N ALA A 110 19.64 -2.29 -12.30
CA ALA A 110 19.63 -1.56 -13.55
C ALA A 110 18.55 -0.46 -13.60
N ASP A 111 18.85 0.66 -14.25
CA ASP A 111 17.89 1.73 -14.53
C ASP A 111 17.25 2.40 -13.28
N VAL A 112 17.79 2.16 -12.08
CA VAL A 112 17.38 2.88 -10.86
C VAL A 112 17.71 4.37 -10.98
N ARG A 113 16.76 5.23 -10.60
CA ARG A 113 16.91 6.69 -10.69
C ARG A 113 16.73 7.33 -9.33
N LEU A 114 17.83 7.78 -8.76
CA LEU A 114 17.80 8.66 -7.59
C LEU A 114 17.75 10.10 -8.06
N GLN A 115 16.75 10.85 -7.60
CA GLN A 115 16.75 12.30 -7.76
C GLN A 115 17.76 12.93 -6.78
N SER A 116 17.59 14.20 -6.44
CA SER A 116 18.49 14.89 -5.51
C SER A 116 18.21 14.54 -4.06
N HIS A 117 19.22 14.58 -3.19
CA HIS A 117 19.04 14.48 -1.72
C HIS A 117 18.37 13.16 -1.28
N VAL A 118 18.69 12.05 -1.93
CA VAL A 118 18.25 10.72 -1.50
C VAL A 118 19.34 10.11 -0.62
N VAL A 119 18.94 9.50 0.50
CA VAL A 119 19.85 8.73 1.36
C VAL A 119 19.46 7.26 1.31
N ILE A 120 20.41 6.40 0.95
CA ILE A 120 20.25 4.95 0.99
C ILE A 120 21.43 4.38 1.78
N ASP A 121 21.13 3.62 2.82
CA ASP A 121 22.13 3.02 3.71
C ASP A 121 21.73 1.61 4.14
N GLY A 122 22.54 0.97 4.97
CA GLY A 122 22.34 -0.41 5.41
C GLY A 122 22.54 -1.43 4.29
N LYS A 123 22.29 -2.70 4.61
CA LYS A 123 22.33 -3.81 3.64
C LYS A 123 21.07 -3.78 2.79
N THR A 124 21.04 -2.85 1.83
CA THR A 124 19.83 -2.49 1.07
C THR A 124 19.97 -2.84 -0.39
N ARG A 125 18.97 -3.53 -0.94
CA ARG A 125 18.84 -3.77 -2.38
C ARG A 125 17.64 -3.02 -2.94
N VAL A 126 17.84 -2.32 -4.06
CA VAL A 126 16.78 -1.65 -4.82
C VAL A 126 16.70 -2.23 -6.22
N GLY A 127 15.54 -2.79 -6.55
CA GLY A 127 15.25 -3.44 -7.82
C GLY A 127 15.19 -2.49 -9.01
N SER A 128 15.30 -3.08 -10.19
CA SER A 128 15.49 -2.36 -11.45
C SER A 128 14.36 -1.38 -11.77
N GLY A 129 14.67 -0.27 -12.44
CA GLY A 129 13.67 0.72 -12.90
C GLY A 129 13.01 1.57 -11.81
N THR A 130 13.34 1.34 -10.53
CA THR A 130 12.76 2.10 -9.41
C THR A 130 13.21 3.56 -9.41
N VAL A 131 12.26 4.47 -9.17
CA VAL A 131 12.48 5.92 -9.12
C VAL A 131 12.31 6.43 -7.69
N ILE A 132 13.32 7.13 -7.19
CA ILE A 132 13.38 7.62 -5.81
C ILE A 132 13.49 9.15 -5.82
N HIS A 133 12.49 9.80 -5.24
CA HIS A 133 12.33 11.25 -5.19
C HIS A 133 13.07 11.89 -3.99
N PRO A 134 13.23 13.23 -3.98
CA PRO A 134 14.06 13.91 -3.02
C PRO A 134 13.65 13.71 -1.56
N PHE A 135 14.66 13.69 -0.70
CA PHE A 135 14.52 13.56 0.75
C PHE A 135 13.94 12.23 1.22
N ALA A 136 13.87 11.23 0.34
CA ALA A 136 13.61 9.86 0.75
C ALA A 136 14.84 9.28 1.49
N SER A 137 14.57 8.50 2.54
CA SER A 137 15.58 7.82 3.36
C SER A 137 15.26 6.34 3.44
N LEU A 138 16.11 5.51 2.83
CA LEU A 138 15.89 4.06 2.70
C LEU A 138 16.99 3.27 3.39
N GLY A 139 16.63 2.20 4.08
CA GLY A 139 17.56 1.25 4.68
C GLY A 139 18.19 1.68 6.00
N GLY A 140 17.86 2.89 6.48
CA GLY A 140 18.30 3.38 7.79
C GLY A 140 17.84 2.49 8.95
N GLU A 141 18.48 2.67 10.10
CA GLU A 141 18.27 1.81 11.28
C GLU A 141 16.80 1.80 11.76
N PRO A 142 16.30 0.64 12.22
CA PRO A 142 14.99 0.51 12.86
C PRO A 142 14.78 1.48 14.02
N GLN A 143 13.57 2.03 14.12
CA GLN A 143 13.12 2.79 15.30
C GLN A 143 12.57 1.88 16.42
N ASP A 144 13.13 0.67 16.58
CA ASP A 144 12.80 -0.25 17.66
C ASP A 144 13.82 -0.11 18.80
N LYS A 145 13.35 0.11 20.02
CA LYS A 145 14.21 0.24 21.22
C LYS A 145 15.02 -1.03 21.53
N LYS A 146 14.56 -2.18 21.05
CA LYS A 146 15.23 -3.48 21.21
C LYS A 146 16.25 -3.74 20.11
N HIS A 147 16.28 -2.93 19.05
CA HIS A 147 17.28 -3.04 18.00
C HIS A 147 18.67 -2.76 18.58
N ARG A 148 19.60 -3.69 18.34
CA ARG A 148 20.99 -3.53 18.78
C ARG A 148 21.74 -2.69 17.75
N ILE A 149 21.78 -1.38 18.00
CA ILE A 149 22.54 -0.40 17.21
C ILE A 149 24.05 -0.72 17.35
N PHE A 150 24.80 -0.59 16.26
CA PHE A 150 26.27 -0.74 16.22
C PHE A 150 26.83 -2.10 16.68
N THR A 151 26.01 -3.15 16.81
CA THR A 151 26.54 -4.47 17.16
C THR A 151 26.96 -5.22 15.90
N THR A 152 28.24 -5.57 15.84
CA THR A 152 28.91 -6.44 14.86
C THR A 152 28.44 -7.90 14.90
N ASP A 153 27.43 -8.24 15.72
CA ASP A 153 27.10 -9.63 16.09
C ASP A 153 26.15 -10.36 15.11
N LYS A 154 25.74 -9.72 14.01
CA LYS A 154 25.23 -10.45 12.83
C LYS A 154 26.15 -10.18 11.65
N ASP A 155 27.17 -11.03 11.53
CA ASP A 155 27.81 -11.43 10.26
C ASP A 155 26.79 -12.11 9.31
N SER A 156 25.51 -11.72 9.32
CA SER A 156 24.58 -12.20 8.30
C SER A 156 24.87 -11.40 7.03
N SER A 157 25.26 -12.08 5.95
CA SER A 157 25.26 -11.51 4.60
C SER A 157 23.86 -11.11 4.11
N ASP A 158 22.84 -11.33 4.94
CA ASP A 158 21.45 -11.03 4.66
C ASP A 158 21.18 -9.54 4.60
N LEU A 159 20.33 -9.17 3.64
CA LEU A 159 19.83 -7.81 3.47
C LEU A 159 18.97 -7.42 4.68
N THR A 160 19.00 -6.14 5.05
CA THR A 160 18.07 -5.55 6.02
C THR A 160 16.86 -4.92 5.33
N LEU A 161 17.01 -4.51 4.07
CA LEU A 161 15.93 -3.97 3.26
C LEU A 161 16.00 -4.49 1.82
N THR A 162 14.86 -4.92 1.30
CA THR A 162 14.65 -5.18 -0.13
C THR A 162 13.54 -4.30 -0.67
N VAL A 163 13.82 -3.61 -1.78
CA VAL A 163 12.84 -2.87 -2.58
C VAL A 163 12.81 -3.50 -3.97
N GLY A 164 11.62 -3.83 -4.46
CA GLY A 164 11.39 -4.45 -5.75
C GLY A 164 11.65 -3.52 -6.94
N SER A 165 11.27 -4.01 -8.12
CA SER A 165 11.43 -3.29 -9.38
C SER A 165 10.27 -2.33 -9.65
N ASP A 166 10.50 -1.35 -10.51
CA ASP A 166 9.49 -0.40 -11.03
C ASP A 166 8.70 0.34 -9.93
N CYS A 167 9.30 0.54 -8.76
CA CYS A 167 8.66 1.27 -7.68
C CYS A 167 8.77 2.79 -7.88
N VAL A 168 7.78 3.52 -7.38
CA VAL A 168 7.81 4.99 -7.28
C VAL A 168 7.83 5.37 -5.80
N ILE A 169 8.99 5.85 -5.35
CA ILE A 169 9.22 6.28 -3.97
C ILE A 169 9.25 7.80 -3.97
N ARG A 170 8.21 8.42 -3.41
CA ARG A 170 8.01 9.87 -3.41
C ARG A 170 8.79 10.57 -2.30
N GLU A 171 8.65 11.89 -2.28
CA GLU A 171 9.39 12.78 -1.40
C GLU A 171 9.18 12.43 0.07
N HIS A 172 10.22 12.55 0.89
CA HIS A 172 10.16 12.30 2.33
C HIS A 172 9.68 10.89 2.74
N VAL A 173 9.66 9.92 1.83
CA VAL A 173 9.37 8.53 2.19
C VAL A 173 10.50 7.99 3.06
N THR A 174 10.14 7.29 4.12
CA THR A 174 11.09 6.59 4.99
C THR A 174 10.81 5.09 4.97
N VAL A 175 11.84 4.29 4.72
CA VAL A 175 11.77 2.83 4.79
C VAL A 175 12.94 2.34 5.62
N HIS A 176 12.66 1.76 6.79
CA HIS A 176 13.69 1.29 7.70
C HIS A 176 14.04 -0.18 7.44
N GLY A 177 15.29 -0.54 7.67
CA GLY A 177 15.73 -1.94 7.63
C GLY A 177 15.03 -2.80 8.69
N SER A 178 15.26 -4.11 8.64
CA SER A 178 14.78 -5.06 9.63
C SER A 178 15.51 -4.93 10.97
N THR A 179 14.90 -5.44 12.04
CA THR A 179 15.52 -5.50 13.36
C THR A 179 16.62 -6.56 13.43
N SER A 180 17.55 -6.42 14.37
CA SER A 180 18.70 -7.32 14.52
C SER A 180 18.31 -8.76 14.88
N TYR A 181 17.11 -8.94 15.42
CA TYR A 181 16.52 -10.24 15.77
C TYR A 181 15.48 -10.71 14.76
N SER A 182 15.29 -10.00 13.65
CA SER A 182 14.47 -10.47 12.54
C SER A 182 15.27 -11.45 11.67
N ASP A 183 14.58 -12.44 11.13
CA ASP A 183 15.11 -13.43 10.20
C ASP A 183 14.83 -13.06 8.74
N ALA A 184 14.09 -11.99 8.50
CA ALA A 184 13.75 -11.49 7.17
C ALA A 184 14.00 -9.98 7.06
N PRO A 185 14.39 -9.48 5.87
CA PRO A 185 14.46 -8.04 5.61
C PRO A 185 13.08 -7.40 5.72
N THR A 186 13.04 -6.09 6.01
CA THR A 186 11.89 -5.27 5.60
C THR A 186 11.78 -5.37 4.07
N SER A 187 10.59 -5.59 3.52
CA SER A 187 10.43 -5.77 2.07
C SER A 187 9.34 -4.89 1.48
N VAL A 188 9.62 -4.36 0.29
CA VAL A 188 8.66 -3.70 -0.61
C VAL A 188 8.70 -4.42 -1.94
N GLY A 189 7.59 -5.01 -2.37
CA GLY A 189 7.49 -5.73 -3.64
C GLY A 189 7.49 -4.81 -4.87
N ASP A 190 7.35 -5.40 -6.06
CA ASP A 190 7.43 -4.69 -7.34
C ASP A 190 6.24 -3.75 -7.61
N ASP A 191 6.43 -2.74 -8.44
CA ASP A 191 5.40 -1.80 -8.94
C ASP A 191 4.63 -1.10 -7.80
N CYS A 192 5.30 -0.85 -6.68
CA CYS A 192 4.72 -0.16 -5.53
C CYS A 192 4.81 1.36 -5.67
N TRP A 193 3.80 2.07 -5.16
CA TRP A 193 3.77 3.52 -5.10
C TRP A 193 3.72 3.97 -3.64
N LEU A 194 4.85 4.47 -3.13
CA LEU A 194 4.94 5.07 -1.80
C LEU A 194 4.89 6.58 -1.97
N LEU A 195 3.77 7.20 -1.59
CA LEU A 195 3.54 8.63 -1.77
C LEU A 195 4.16 9.47 -0.65
N CYS A 196 4.13 10.79 -0.84
CA CYS A 196 4.89 11.74 -0.03
C CYS A 196 4.70 11.54 1.48
N GLY A 197 5.81 11.42 2.20
CA GLY A 197 5.82 11.27 3.66
C GLY A 197 5.32 9.92 4.19
N ALA A 198 5.14 8.91 3.34
CA ALA A 198 4.83 7.56 3.81
C ALA A 198 6.01 6.99 4.63
N HIS A 199 5.68 6.28 5.69
CA HIS A 199 6.64 5.61 6.57
C HIS A 199 6.39 4.10 6.56
N VAL A 200 7.46 3.34 6.30
CA VAL A 200 7.52 1.88 6.42
C VAL A 200 8.52 1.55 7.52
N ALA A 201 8.02 1.08 8.67
CA ALA A 201 8.85 0.67 9.78
C ALA A 201 9.53 -0.69 9.52
N HIS A 202 10.34 -1.09 10.49
CA HIS A 202 11.10 -2.32 10.49
C HIS A 202 10.23 -3.58 10.33
N ASP A 203 10.78 -4.59 9.67
CA ASP A 203 10.21 -5.94 9.53
C ASP A 203 8.87 -5.97 8.78
N ALA A 204 8.43 -4.86 8.21
CA ALA A 204 7.22 -4.77 7.41
C ALA A 204 7.40 -5.51 6.07
N GLN A 205 6.31 -6.12 5.58
CA GLN A 205 6.30 -6.89 4.35
C GLN A 205 5.21 -6.33 3.43
N LEU A 206 5.60 -5.63 2.37
CA LEU A 206 4.68 -5.11 1.37
C LEU A 206 4.78 -5.99 0.11
N GLY A 207 3.64 -6.50 -0.35
CA GLY A 207 3.51 -7.22 -1.61
C GLY A 207 3.71 -6.32 -2.83
N ARG A 208 3.35 -6.83 -4.01
CA ARG A 208 3.49 -6.06 -5.28
C ARG A 208 2.28 -5.16 -5.52
N ARG A 209 2.47 -4.07 -6.28
CA ARG A 209 1.41 -3.13 -6.69
C ARG A 209 0.68 -2.46 -5.52
N VAL A 210 1.34 -2.36 -4.37
CA VAL A 210 0.77 -1.68 -3.20
C VAL A 210 0.84 -0.17 -3.42
N VAL A 211 -0.24 0.53 -3.06
CA VAL A 211 -0.26 2.00 -3.06
C VAL A 211 -0.36 2.48 -1.61
N VAL A 212 0.67 3.17 -1.15
CA VAL A 212 0.72 3.80 0.17
C VAL A 212 0.59 5.30 -0.03
N SER A 213 -0.56 5.86 0.34
CA SER A 213 -0.84 7.29 0.12
C SER A 213 -0.05 8.21 1.06
N ASN A 214 -0.20 9.52 0.87
CA ASN A 214 0.57 10.51 1.61
C ASN A 214 0.43 10.36 3.13
N ASN A 215 1.54 10.51 3.84
CA ASN A 215 1.62 10.52 5.31
C ASN A 215 0.99 9.29 5.99
N VAL A 216 1.01 8.14 5.33
CA VAL A 216 0.65 6.87 5.97
C VAL A 216 1.80 6.42 6.88
N CYS A 217 1.47 5.95 8.07
CA CYS A 217 2.41 5.39 9.01
C CYS A 217 2.17 3.88 9.16
N ILE A 218 3.10 3.08 8.67
CA ILE A 218 3.11 1.62 8.78
C ILE A 218 4.06 1.24 9.91
N ALA A 219 3.53 0.71 11.02
CA ALA A 219 4.34 0.26 12.15
C ALA A 219 5.05 -1.08 11.89
N GLY A 220 5.91 -1.48 12.84
CA GLY A 220 6.74 -2.66 12.68
C GLY A 220 5.95 -3.95 12.49
N HIS A 221 6.53 -4.90 11.73
CA HIS A 221 5.94 -6.22 11.45
C HIS A 221 4.58 -6.22 10.74
N VAL A 222 4.17 -5.11 10.13
CA VAL A 222 2.92 -5.06 9.34
C VAL A 222 3.12 -5.81 8.02
N SER A 223 2.11 -6.59 7.63
CA SER A 223 2.06 -7.24 6.31
C SER A 223 0.97 -6.61 5.44
N ILE A 224 1.27 -6.30 4.18
CA ILE A 224 0.33 -5.71 3.22
C ILE A 224 0.37 -6.54 1.93
N GLY A 225 -0.75 -7.18 1.61
CA GLY A 225 -0.89 -8.04 0.43
C GLY A 225 -0.97 -7.28 -0.89
N ASP A 226 -0.76 -8.02 -1.98
CA ASP A 226 -0.66 -7.46 -3.33
C ASP A 226 -1.84 -6.54 -3.71
N GLY A 227 -1.54 -5.42 -4.35
CA GLY A 227 -2.57 -4.51 -4.89
C GLY A 227 -3.41 -3.79 -3.84
N ALA A 228 -3.08 -3.89 -2.55
CA ALA A 228 -3.76 -3.16 -1.51
C ALA A 228 -3.51 -1.65 -1.63
N ILE A 229 -4.50 -0.85 -1.23
CA ILE A 229 -4.43 0.62 -1.26
C ILE A 229 -4.65 1.14 0.16
N ILE A 230 -3.67 1.88 0.66
CA ILE A 230 -3.74 2.55 1.96
C ILE A 230 -3.97 4.04 1.72
N GLY A 231 -5.14 4.53 2.13
CA GLY A 231 -5.53 5.93 2.00
C GLY A 231 -4.65 6.87 2.83
N GLY A 232 -4.63 8.16 2.49
CA GLY A 232 -3.71 9.12 3.11
C GLY A 232 -3.94 9.28 4.61
N GLN A 233 -2.88 9.58 5.36
CA GLN A 233 -2.93 9.81 6.81
C GLN A 233 -3.48 8.62 7.62
N VAL A 234 -3.30 7.40 7.12
CA VAL A 234 -3.66 6.18 7.86
C VAL A 234 -2.53 5.77 8.80
N GLY A 235 -2.88 5.29 9.98
CA GLY A 235 -1.96 4.59 10.88
C GLY A 235 -2.28 3.09 10.92
N LEU A 236 -1.29 2.24 10.66
CA LEU A 236 -1.38 0.78 10.85
C LEU A 236 -0.62 0.39 12.12
N LYS A 237 -1.31 -0.24 13.07
CA LYS A 237 -0.69 -0.79 14.29
C LYS A 237 0.24 -1.95 13.94
N GLN A 238 1.29 -2.13 14.74
CA GLN A 238 2.23 -3.25 14.61
C GLN A 238 1.53 -4.62 14.52
N TYR A 239 2.10 -5.53 13.73
CA TYR A 239 1.61 -6.90 13.46
C TYR A 239 0.27 -7.02 12.70
N VAL A 240 -0.37 -5.91 12.31
CA VAL A 240 -1.59 -5.98 11.49
C VAL A 240 -1.26 -6.54 10.11
N SER A 241 -2.14 -7.42 9.62
CA SER A 241 -2.14 -7.89 8.23
C SER A 241 -3.24 -7.21 7.42
N VAL A 242 -2.87 -6.57 6.31
CA VAL A 242 -3.79 -6.01 5.32
C VAL A 242 -3.84 -6.92 4.11
N GLY A 243 -4.98 -7.55 3.87
CA GLY A 243 -5.11 -8.53 2.80
C GLY A 243 -5.00 -7.96 1.39
N ARG A 244 -4.75 -8.87 0.43
CA ARG A 244 -4.63 -8.57 -1.00
C ARG A 244 -5.82 -7.77 -1.54
N LEU A 245 -5.57 -6.73 -2.34
CA LEU A 245 -6.60 -5.84 -2.92
C LEU A 245 -7.51 -5.15 -1.90
N ALA A 246 -7.18 -5.19 -0.60
CA ALA A 246 -7.92 -4.44 0.40
C ALA A 246 -7.77 -2.92 0.16
N MET A 247 -8.73 -2.16 0.66
CA MET A 247 -8.69 -0.70 0.62
C MET A 247 -8.95 -0.14 2.01
N VAL A 248 -8.01 0.66 2.50
CA VAL A 248 -8.13 1.41 3.76
C VAL A 248 -8.48 2.86 3.43
N GLY A 249 -9.62 3.35 3.91
CA GLY A 249 -10.01 4.75 3.76
C GLY A 249 -9.02 5.69 4.45
N GLY A 250 -8.84 6.90 3.91
CA GLY A 250 -7.96 7.90 4.50
C GLY A 250 -8.33 8.26 5.95
N GLN A 251 -7.35 8.75 6.72
CA GLN A 251 -7.49 9.11 8.13
C GLN A 251 -7.98 7.98 9.05
N SER A 252 -7.85 6.73 8.62
CA SER A 252 -8.22 5.58 9.43
C SER A 252 -7.10 5.16 10.39
N ALA A 253 -7.48 4.58 11.54
CA ALA A 253 -6.54 3.92 12.45
C ALA A 253 -6.84 2.42 12.48
N VAL A 254 -5.96 1.62 11.90
CA VAL A 254 -6.15 0.17 11.76
C VAL A 254 -5.42 -0.53 12.90
N ASP A 255 -6.18 -1.19 13.77
CA ASP A 255 -5.68 -1.93 14.92
C ASP A 255 -6.00 -3.43 14.89
N GLY A 256 -6.56 -3.89 13.78
CA GLY A 256 -6.87 -5.28 13.49
C GLY A 256 -6.67 -5.62 12.02
N ASP A 257 -6.63 -6.91 11.72
CA ASP A 257 -6.39 -7.45 10.40
C ASP A 257 -7.50 -7.09 9.41
N VAL A 258 -7.11 -6.58 8.25
CA VAL A 258 -8.02 -6.22 7.18
C VAL A 258 -8.14 -7.39 6.23
N LEU A 259 -9.37 -7.85 6.01
CA LEU A 259 -9.69 -8.93 5.11
C LEU A 259 -9.10 -8.68 3.70
N PRO A 260 -8.61 -9.72 3.00
CA PRO A 260 -8.39 -9.64 1.56
C PRO A 260 -9.62 -9.02 0.89
N TYR A 261 -9.38 -8.11 -0.07
CA TYR A 261 -10.37 -7.29 -0.80
C TYR A 261 -11.43 -6.65 0.09
N GLY A 262 -11.15 -6.50 1.39
CA GLY A 262 -11.99 -5.78 2.33
C GLY A 262 -11.87 -4.27 2.12
N LEU A 263 -12.93 -3.56 2.45
CA LEU A 263 -12.94 -2.10 2.56
C LEU A 263 -13.08 -1.74 4.04
N VAL A 264 -12.08 -1.07 4.60
CA VAL A 264 -12.14 -0.59 5.99
C VAL A 264 -12.04 0.93 6.05
N VAL A 265 -12.71 1.54 7.02
CA VAL A 265 -12.68 2.98 7.26
C VAL A 265 -12.92 3.29 8.73
N GLY A 266 -12.36 4.41 9.21
CA GLY A 266 -12.62 4.97 10.53
C GLY A 266 -11.43 4.91 11.49
N ASN A 267 -11.57 5.57 12.63
CA ASN A 267 -10.55 5.63 13.68
C ASN A 267 -11.23 5.31 15.02
N ARG A 268 -11.29 4.05 15.47
CA ARG A 268 -10.68 2.81 14.92
C ARG A 268 -11.40 2.27 13.67
N ALA A 269 -10.65 1.65 12.76
CA ALA A 269 -11.16 1.18 11.47
C ALA A 269 -12.11 -0.01 11.62
N LYS A 270 -13.20 0.01 10.84
CA LYS A 270 -14.20 -1.06 10.77
C LYS A 270 -14.38 -1.52 9.33
N LEU A 271 -14.64 -2.80 9.15
CA LEU A 271 -14.91 -3.42 7.86
C LEU A 271 -16.30 -2.99 7.37
N ALA A 272 -16.32 -2.17 6.33
CA ALA A 272 -17.50 -1.57 5.73
C ALA A 272 -18.03 -2.35 4.52
N GLY A 273 -17.32 -3.39 4.09
CA GLY A 273 -17.70 -4.21 2.93
C GLY A 273 -16.49 -4.75 2.19
N LEU A 274 -16.68 -5.01 0.90
CA LEU A 274 -15.62 -5.42 -0.03
C LEU A 274 -15.25 -4.28 -0.98
N ASN A 275 -14.00 -4.25 -1.42
CA ASN A 275 -13.47 -3.34 -2.44
C ASN A 275 -13.96 -3.73 -3.85
N LEU A 276 -15.26 -3.51 -4.11
CA LEU A 276 -15.91 -3.86 -5.37
C LEU A 276 -15.36 -3.09 -6.58
N VAL A 277 -14.79 -1.89 -6.36
CA VAL A 277 -14.11 -1.13 -7.42
C VAL A 277 -12.78 -1.79 -7.77
N GLY A 278 -11.95 -2.11 -6.77
CA GLY A 278 -10.69 -2.81 -6.96
C GLY A 278 -10.86 -4.16 -7.64
N LEU A 279 -11.80 -4.98 -7.16
CA LEU A 279 -12.11 -6.30 -7.76
C LEU A 279 -12.53 -6.17 -9.24
N ARG A 280 -13.38 -5.21 -9.60
CA ARG A 280 -13.78 -4.98 -10.99
C ARG A 280 -12.61 -4.53 -11.87
N ARG A 281 -11.76 -3.62 -11.38
CA ARG A 281 -10.57 -3.14 -12.10
C ARG A 281 -9.51 -4.23 -12.26
N ALA A 282 -9.43 -5.16 -11.32
CA ALA A 282 -8.58 -6.35 -11.41
C ALA A 282 -9.14 -7.45 -12.35
N GLY A 283 -10.27 -7.21 -13.03
CA GLY A 283 -10.84 -8.15 -13.99
C GLY A 283 -11.58 -9.34 -13.36
N VAL A 284 -11.92 -9.28 -12.06
CA VAL A 284 -12.66 -10.35 -11.39
C VAL A 284 -14.06 -10.45 -11.99
N SER A 285 -14.46 -11.67 -12.36
CA SER A 285 -15.75 -11.93 -13.01
C SER A 285 -16.92 -11.53 -12.10
N ARG A 286 -18.03 -11.09 -12.70
CA ARG A 286 -19.25 -10.76 -11.94
C ARG A 286 -19.76 -11.96 -11.12
N THR A 287 -19.63 -13.18 -11.63
CA THR A 287 -20.00 -14.41 -10.93
C THR A 287 -19.17 -14.60 -9.68
N ASN A 288 -17.85 -14.41 -9.75
CA ASN A 288 -16.95 -14.54 -8.60
C ASN A 288 -17.18 -13.43 -7.57
N ILE A 289 -17.39 -12.18 -8.02
CA ILE A 289 -17.75 -11.07 -7.13
C ILE A 289 -19.06 -11.37 -6.40
N LYS A 290 -20.07 -11.92 -7.11
CA LYS A 290 -21.33 -12.32 -6.49
C LYS A 290 -21.10 -13.39 -5.43
N LEU A 291 -20.42 -14.50 -5.74
CA LEU A 291 -20.17 -15.54 -4.74
C LEU A 291 -19.41 -15.00 -3.53
N LEU A 292 -18.37 -14.21 -3.75
CA LEU A 292 -17.60 -13.57 -2.70
C LEU A 292 -18.46 -12.71 -1.77
N LEU A 293 -19.39 -11.93 -2.33
CA LEU A 293 -20.36 -11.17 -1.55
C LEU A 293 -21.31 -12.06 -0.75
N ARG A 294 -21.78 -13.18 -1.32
CA ARG A 294 -22.66 -14.13 -0.60
C ARG A 294 -21.95 -14.72 0.62
N VAL A 295 -20.69 -15.13 0.44
CA VAL A 295 -19.84 -15.68 1.50
C VAL A 295 -19.51 -14.62 2.54
N TYR A 296 -19.10 -13.42 2.11
CA TYR A 296 -18.82 -12.29 3.02
C TYR A 296 -20.03 -11.96 3.89
N ARG A 297 -21.22 -11.90 3.29
CA ARG A 297 -22.47 -11.62 4.01
C ARG A 297 -22.85 -12.72 4.97
N TYR A 298 -22.55 -13.98 4.65
CA TYR A 298 -22.73 -15.08 5.58
C TYR A 298 -21.77 -14.95 6.78
N ILE A 299 -20.48 -14.69 6.53
CA ILE A 299 -19.47 -14.61 7.60
C ILE A 299 -19.67 -13.37 8.50
N PHE A 300 -19.97 -12.21 7.94
CA PHE A 300 -19.97 -10.94 8.68
C PHE A 300 -21.35 -10.30 8.86
N GLY A 301 -22.38 -10.81 8.19
CA GLY A 301 -23.74 -10.26 8.26
C GLY A 301 -24.52 -10.72 9.49
N ALA A 302 -25.47 -9.90 9.93
CA ALA A 302 -26.44 -10.27 10.96
C ALA A 302 -27.51 -11.26 10.43
N PRO A 303 -28.16 -12.06 11.30
CA PRO A 303 -29.23 -12.99 10.91
C PRO A 303 -30.40 -12.34 10.15
N ALA A 304 -30.66 -11.06 10.41
CA ALA A 304 -31.72 -10.28 9.79
C ALA A 304 -31.35 -9.70 8.40
N CYS A 305 -30.08 -9.77 8.00
CA CYS A 305 -29.58 -9.22 6.74
C CYS A 305 -29.90 -10.14 5.54
N LYS A 306 -31.15 -10.58 5.42
CA LYS A 306 -31.61 -11.51 4.35
C LYS A 306 -31.99 -10.80 3.05
N LYS A 307 -32.10 -9.46 3.03
CA LYS A 307 -32.66 -8.68 1.90
C LYS A 307 -31.72 -7.61 1.33
N THR A 308 -30.57 -8.01 0.80
CA THR A 308 -29.77 -7.13 -0.07
C THR A 308 -29.72 -7.72 -1.48
N GLY A 309 -30.64 -7.25 -2.34
CA GLY A 309 -31.08 -7.91 -3.58
C GLY A 309 -30.01 -8.23 -4.63
N PHE A 310 -28.78 -7.71 -4.52
CA PHE A 310 -27.71 -8.02 -5.48
C PHE A 310 -27.03 -9.38 -5.27
N ALA A 311 -26.89 -9.85 -4.02
CA ALA A 311 -26.19 -11.10 -3.68
C ALA A 311 -26.56 -11.58 -2.24
N PRO A 312 -27.70 -12.27 -2.03
CA PRO A 312 -28.09 -12.70 -0.69
C PRO A 312 -27.02 -13.59 -0.02
N ALA A 313 -26.95 -13.59 1.31
CA ALA A 313 -26.04 -14.47 2.04
C ALA A 313 -26.24 -15.95 1.63
N LEU A 314 -25.24 -16.80 1.89
CA LEU A 314 -25.41 -18.24 1.75
C LEU A 314 -26.59 -18.71 2.60
N ASP A 315 -27.35 -19.69 2.08
CA ASP A 315 -28.50 -20.27 2.78
C ASP A 315 -28.01 -21.36 3.73
N LEU A 316 -27.32 -20.94 4.78
CA LEU A 316 -26.70 -21.77 5.80
C LEU A 316 -27.24 -21.37 7.18
N ALA A 317 -27.17 -22.29 8.13
CA ALA A 317 -27.59 -22.03 9.50
C ALA A 317 -26.66 -21.00 10.16
N TYR A 318 -27.22 -20.00 10.83
CA TYR A 318 -26.40 -18.96 11.46
C TYR A 318 -25.58 -19.56 12.63
N ARG A 319 -24.26 -19.33 12.62
CA ARG A 319 -23.36 -19.61 13.76
C ARG A 319 -23.02 -18.34 14.51
N GLU A 320 -22.71 -18.44 15.79
CA GLU A 320 -22.46 -17.28 16.65
C GLU A 320 -21.18 -16.55 16.27
N THR A 321 -20.10 -17.30 16.03
CA THR A 321 -18.78 -16.69 15.75
C THR A 321 -18.51 -16.54 14.25
N VAL A 322 -17.75 -15.51 13.87
CA VAL A 322 -17.29 -15.32 12.48
C VAL A 322 -16.43 -16.48 11.99
N VAL A 323 -15.70 -17.15 12.89
CA VAL A 323 -14.82 -18.28 12.57
C VAL A 323 -15.63 -19.53 12.25
N GLU A 324 -16.62 -19.89 13.07
CA GLU A 324 -17.53 -21.00 12.77
C GLU A 324 -18.28 -20.78 11.45
N ARG A 325 -18.75 -19.55 11.21
CA ARG A 325 -19.38 -19.20 9.92
C ARG A 325 -18.39 -19.34 8.75
N ALA A 326 -17.11 -19.02 8.94
CA ALA A 326 -16.11 -19.22 7.89
C ALA A 326 -15.81 -20.70 7.63
N ILE A 327 -15.71 -21.53 8.68
CA ILE A 327 -15.52 -23.00 8.55
C ILE A 327 -16.68 -23.62 7.79
N GLU A 328 -17.93 -23.32 8.17
CA GLU A 328 -19.11 -23.85 7.49
C GLU A 328 -19.22 -23.35 6.05
N ALA A 329 -18.85 -22.09 5.78
CA ALA A 329 -18.75 -21.59 4.41
C ALA A 329 -17.72 -22.36 3.58
N LYS A 330 -16.59 -22.75 4.19
CA LYS A 330 -15.55 -23.56 3.53
C LYS A 330 -16.09 -24.93 3.13
N GLU A 331 -16.78 -25.60 4.04
CA GLU A 331 -17.39 -26.91 3.82
C GLU A 331 -18.46 -26.84 2.71
N TYR A 332 -19.30 -25.81 2.73
CA TYR A 332 -20.30 -25.57 1.68
C TYR A 332 -19.67 -25.39 0.29
N LEU A 333 -18.57 -24.64 0.18
CA LEU A 333 -17.89 -24.44 -1.11
C LEU A 333 -17.37 -25.75 -1.69
N VAL A 334 -16.86 -26.65 -0.84
CA VAL A 334 -16.41 -27.98 -1.24
C VAL A 334 -17.58 -28.87 -1.64
N SER A 335 -18.67 -28.91 -0.86
CA SER A 335 -19.82 -29.77 -1.15
C SER A 335 -20.53 -29.42 -2.46
N GLU A 336 -20.55 -28.14 -2.83
CA GLU A 336 -21.17 -27.64 -4.07
C GLU A 336 -20.24 -27.74 -5.29
N GLY A 337 -19.02 -28.27 -5.13
CA GLY A 337 -18.02 -28.33 -6.20
C GLY A 337 -17.56 -26.94 -6.67
N LEU A 338 -17.70 -25.92 -5.82
CA LEU A 338 -17.24 -24.54 -6.07
C LEU A 338 -15.75 -24.36 -5.73
N ASP A 339 -15.10 -25.44 -5.31
CA ASP A 339 -13.66 -25.60 -5.09
C ASP A 339 -12.88 -25.80 -6.40
N ASN A 340 -13.51 -26.41 -7.43
CA ASN A 340 -12.84 -26.78 -8.66
C ASN A 340 -12.69 -25.59 -9.65
N GLU A 341 -11.43 -25.22 -9.88
CA GLU A 341 -10.86 -24.42 -10.98
C GLU A 341 -11.22 -22.93 -11.15
N ARG A 342 -12.10 -22.27 -10.39
CA ARG A 342 -12.36 -20.82 -10.64
C ARG A 342 -12.54 -19.84 -9.48
N ILE A 343 -12.29 -20.16 -8.20
CA ILE A 343 -12.47 -19.15 -7.15
C ILE A 343 -11.40 -19.11 -6.04
N PRO A 344 -10.09 -18.96 -6.37
CA PRO A 344 -9.03 -18.74 -5.37
C PRO A 344 -9.32 -17.59 -4.40
N LEU A 345 -10.02 -16.56 -4.89
CA LEU A 345 -10.38 -15.38 -4.11
C LEU A 345 -11.25 -15.72 -2.89
N VAL A 346 -12.25 -16.58 -3.03
CA VAL A 346 -13.18 -16.87 -1.93
C VAL A 346 -12.49 -17.72 -0.87
N HIS A 347 -11.72 -18.71 -1.28
CA HIS A 347 -10.92 -19.52 -0.36
C HIS A 347 -9.92 -18.65 0.42
N GLU A 348 -9.23 -17.73 -0.24
CA GLU A 348 -8.36 -16.76 0.43
C GLU A 348 -9.10 -15.96 1.52
N MET A 349 -10.37 -15.58 1.31
CA MET A 349 -11.17 -14.85 2.32
C MET A 349 -11.38 -15.71 3.55
N VAL A 350 -11.83 -16.93 3.27
CA VAL A 350 -12.33 -17.87 4.25
C VAL A 350 -11.14 -18.34 5.08
N ASP A 351 -10.04 -18.74 4.43
CA ASP A 351 -8.81 -19.16 5.08
C ASP A 351 -8.21 -18.02 5.92
N PHE A 352 -8.27 -16.78 5.45
CA PHE A 352 -7.83 -15.63 6.24
C PHE A 352 -8.65 -15.47 7.53
N VAL A 353 -9.95 -15.74 7.51
CA VAL A 353 -10.80 -15.70 8.71
C VAL A 353 -10.58 -16.92 9.60
N VAL A 354 -10.49 -18.12 9.02
CA VAL A 354 -10.30 -19.38 9.74
C VAL A 354 -8.98 -19.38 10.52
N THR A 355 -7.91 -18.87 9.93
CA THR A 355 -6.58 -18.78 10.57
C THR A 355 -6.42 -17.58 11.50
N SER A 356 -7.42 -16.71 11.61
CA SER A 356 -7.31 -15.51 12.45
C SER A 356 -7.06 -15.78 13.95
N PRO A 357 -7.58 -16.86 14.57
CA PRO A 357 -7.27 -17.16 15.97
C PRO A 357 -5.80 -17.56 16.21
N GLU A 358 -5.10 -18.00 15.16
CA GLU A 358 -3.70 -18.42 15.23
C GLU A 358 -2.73 -17.24 15.08
N ARG A 359 -3.22 -16.09 14.61
CA ARG A 359 -2.38 -14.91 14.38
C ARG A 359 -2.08 -14.19 15.68
N PHE A 360 -0.78 -13.96 15.89
CA PHE A 360 -0.27 -13.28 17.06
C PHE A 360 -0.53 -11.76 16.97
N HIS A 361 -0.91 -11.14 18.10
CA HIS A 361 -1.00 -9.68 18.32
C HIS A 361 -2.04 -8.85 17.56
N SER A 362 -2.70 -9.39 16.54
CA SER A 362 -3.76 -8.70 15.80
C SER A 362 -5.02 -9.57 15.69
N SER A 363 -6.19 -8.97 15.95
CA SER A 363 -7.50 -9.60 15.72
C SER A 363 -8.09 -9.09 14.41
N LEU A 364 -9.06 -9.78 13.80
CA LEU A 364 -9.77 -9.25 12.63
C LEU A 364 -10.41 -7.88 12.91
N CYS A 365 -10.36 -6.97 11.93
CA CYS A 365 -11.15 -5.75 11.93
C CYS A 365 -12.64 -6.11 12.10
N HIS A 366 -13.29 -5.49 13.08
CA HIS A 366 -14.71 -5.69 13.30
C HIS A 366 -15.52 -5.18 12.10
N ALA A 367 -16.49 -5.97 11.66
CA ALA A 367 -17.47 -5.55 10.67
C ALA A 367 -18.42 -4.50 11.24
N VAL A 368 -18.78 -3.52 10.41
CA VAL A 368 -19.98 -2.71 10.65
C VAL A 368 -21.16 -3.64 10.40
N ILE A 369 -21.59 -4.33 11.45
CA ILE A 369 -22.89 -4.99 11.45
C ILE A 369 -23.88 -3.84 11.38
N ALA A 370 -24.62 -3.71 10.28
CA ALA A 370 -25.77 -2.81 10.27
C ALA A 370 -26.69 -3.30 11.39
N GLU A 371 -26.65 -2.62 12.54
CA GLU A 371 -27.63 -2.85 13.58
C GLU A 371 -29.00 -2.67 12.92
N PRO A 372 -29.99 -3.52 13.24
CA PRO A 372 -31.36 -3.19 12.90
C PRO A 372 -31.64 -1.87 13.62
N LEU A 373 -31.71 -0.78 12.86
CA LEU A 373 -32.17 0.54 13.30
C LEU A 373 -33.26 0.30 14.35
N HIS A 374 -32.90 0.48 15.62
CA HIS A 374 -33.88 0.43 16.68
C HIS A 374 -34.89 1.52 16.34
N LYS A 375 -36.16 1.12 16.27
CA LYS A 375 -37.30 1.99 16.10
C LYS A 375 -37.12 3.20 17.02
N ILE A 376 -36.86 4.37 16.43
CA ILE A 376 -37.09 5.66 17.09
C ILE A 376 -38.57 5.95 16.97
#